data_AF-A0A6C0KNU3-F1
#
_entry.id   AF-A0A6C0KNU3-F1
#
_cell.length_a   1.000
_cell.length_b   1.000
_cell.length_c   1.000
_cell.angle_alpha   90.00
_cell.angle_beta   90.00
_cell.angle_gamma   90.00
#
_symmetry.space_group_name_H-M   'P 1'
#
loop_
_entity.id
_entity.type
_entity.pdbx_description
1 polymer ?
#
loop_
_entity_poly.entity_id
_entity_poly.type
_entity_poly.pdbx_seq_one_letter_code
_entity_poly.pdbx_strand_id
1 'polypeptide(L)'
;MVSQIFKKQIPNLMIIKLLDDIAIKCDKCYVLNNNAFKKGIFNSVIDNFILECKPYYYSSKQKYLERKLTYNSFITIIRQICNNNKINYKSQIKYDHSNYDILYYIFI
;
A
#
# COMPACT_ATOMS: atom_id res chain seq x y z
N MET A 1 -4.03 14.11 -15.75
CA MET A 1 -5.37 13.58 -15.43
C MET A 1 -5.68 13.88 -13.99
N VAL A 2 -6.89 14.38 -13.70
CA VAL A 2 -7.36 14.56 -12.31
C VAL A 2 -7.55 13.18 -11.70
N SER A 3 -6.96 12.92 -10.54
CA SER A 3 -7.18 11.67 -9.84
C SER A 3 -8.67 11.61 -9.43
N GLN A 4 -9.39 10.59 -9.86
CA GLN A 4 -10.81 10.42 -9.48
C GLN A 4 -10.98 9.89 -8.05
N ILE A 5 -9.88 9.63 -7.35
CA ILE A 5 -9.84 8.93 -6.06
C ILE A 5 -9.45 9.89 -4.94
N PHE A 6 -8.44 10.73 -5.18
CA PHE A 6 -7.86 11.64 -4.21
C PHE A 6 -8.31 13.09 -4.47
N LYS A 7 -8.78 13.72 -3.41
CA LYS A 7 -9.09 15.16 -3.31
C LYS A 7 -7.82 16.00 -3.24
N LYS A 8 -6.77 15.47 -2.60
CA LYS A 8 -5.46 16.11 -2.45
C LYS A 8 -4.37 15.09 -2.75
N GLN A 9 -3.22 15.54 -3.26
CA GLN A 9 -2.08 14.66 -3.46
C GLN A 9 -1.58 14.14 -2.11
N ILE A 10 -1.38 12.83 -2.01
CA ILE A 10 -0.78 12.19 -0.83
C ILE A 10 0.74 12.40 -0.88
N PRO A 11 1.38 12.87 0.20
CA PRO A 11 2.83 13.01 0.24
C PRO A 11 3.54 11.67 0.05
N ASN A 12 4.58 11.63 -0.80
CA ASN A 12 5.41 10.43 -0.98
C ASN A 12 6.05 9.96 0.33
N LEU A 13 6.40 10.90 1.23
CA LEU A 13 6.94 10.59 2.54
C LEU A 13 6.04 9.67 3.36
N MET A 14 4.72 9.77 3.18
CA MET A 14 3.76 8.98 3.94
C MET A 14 3.80 7.50 3.54
N ILE A 15 3.91 7.22 2.23
CA ILE A 15 4.06 5.84 1.74
C ILE A 15 5.45 5.28 2.06
N ILE A 16 6.51 6.11 1.97
CA ILE A 16 7.87 5.71 2.30
C ILE A 16 7.98 5.29 3.77
N LYS A 17 7.44 6.08 4.71
CA LYS A 17 7.42 5.75 6.14
C LYS A 17 6.75 4.41 6.41
N LEU A 18 5.55 4.20 5.85
CA LEU A 18 4.87 2.92 5.98
C LEU A 18 5.72 1.76 5.44
N LEU A 19 6.35 1.94 4.27
CA LEU A 19 7.16 0.90 3.66
C LEU A 19 8.44 0.61 4.45
N ASP A 20 9.10 1.62 5.02
CA ASP A 20 10.26 1.43 5.89
C ASP A 20 9.91 0.59 7.13
N ASP A 21 8.69 0.72 7.68
CA ASP A 21 8.26 -0.03 8.87
C ASP A 21 7.92 -1.50 8.57
N ILE A 22 7.21 -1.75 7.47
CA ILE A 22 6.59 -3.07 7.21
C ILE A 22 7.24 -3.87 6.08
N ALA A 23 7.79 -3.20 5.07
CA ALA A 23 8.26 -3.84 3.85
C ALA A 23 9.73 -4.26 3.96
N ILE A 24 10.16 -5.16 3.08
CA ILE A 24 11.58 -5.51 2.96
C ILE A 24 12.22 -4.49 2.01
N LYS A 25 13.24 -3.78 2.49
CA LYS A 25 13.99 -2.82 1.67
C LYS A 25 15.08 -3.54 0.88
N CYS A 26 15.07 -3.35 -0.43
CA CYS A 26 16.13 -3.74 -1.35
C CYS A 26 16.78 -2.48 -1.93
N ASP A 27 17.89 -2.61 -2.64
CA ASP A 27 18.70 -1.49 -3.13
C ASP A 27 17.91 -0.39 -3.86
N LYS A 28 16.88 -0.77 -4.62
CA LYS A 28 16.09 0.16 -5.46
C LYS A 28 14.57 0.03 -5.29
N CYS A 29 14.11 -0.78 -4.34
CA CYS A 29 12.68 -1.02 -4.18
C CYS A 29 12.31 -1.54 -2.78
N TYR A 30 11.03 -1.42 -2.46
CA TYR A 30 10.40 -2.05 -1.31
C TYR A 30 9.59 -3.25 -1.76
N VAL A 31 9.71 -4.37 -1.04
CA VAL A 31 8.95 -5.59 -1.31
C VAL A 31 7.85 -5.75 -0.28
N LEU A 32 6.61 -5.64 -0.74
CA LEU A 32 5.41 -5.96 0.03
C LEU A 32 4.92 -7.36 -0.28
N ASN A 33 4.55 -8.08 0.77
CA ASN A 33 3.91 -9.39 0.69
C ASN A 33 2.87 -9.53 1.80
N ASN A 34 2.23 -10.70 1.86
CA ASN A 34 1.24 -10.99 2.90
C ASN A 34 1.83 -10.92 4.32
N ASN A 35 3.11 -11.29 4.49
CA ASN A 35 3.79 -11.22 5.79
C ASN A 35 4.02 -9.77 6.23
N ALA A 36 4.42 -8.87 5.33
CA ALA A 36 4.52 -7.44 5.58
C ALA A 36 3.17 -6.85 6.01
N PHE A 37 2.08 -7.26 5.35
CA PHE A 37 0.73 -6.86 5.74
C PHE A 37 0.37 -7.35 7.16
N LYS A 38 0.58 -8.63 7.47
CA LYS A 38 0.32 -9.18 8.81
C LYS A 38 1.13 -8.46 9.89
N LYS A 39 2.42 -8.18 9.63
CA LYS A 39 3.29 -7.41 10.52
C LYS A 39 2.74 -6.00 10.76
N GLY A 40 2.31 -5.32 9.70
CA GLY A 40 1.76 -3.97 9.77
C GLY A 40 0.43 -3.87 10.52
N ILE A 41 -0.43 -4.88 10.40
CA ILE A 41 -1.67 -4.99 11.20
C ILE A 41 -1.35 -5.26 12.67
N PHE A 42 -0.45 -6.20 12.95
CA PHE A 42 -0.06 -6.55 14.32
C PHE A 42 0.51 -5.36 15.10
N ASN A 43 1.28 -4.50 14.42
CA ASN A 43 1.85 -3.28 15.01
C ASN A 43 0.94 -2.04 14.88
N SER A 44 -0.28 -2.19 14.36
CA SER A 44 -1.23 -1.08 14.07
C SER A 44 -0.70 0.02 13.15
N VAL A 45 0.44 -0.21 12.47
CA VAL A 45 1.06 0.74 11.52
C VAL A 45 0.13 0.98 10.33
N ILE A 46 -0.49 -0.08 9.82
CA ILE A 46 -1.41 0.02 8.68
C ILE A 46 -2.67 0.78 9.08
N ASP A 47 -3.25 0.50 10.24
CA ASP A 47 -4.47 1.17 10.69
C ASP A 47 -4.25 2.69 10.85
N ASN A 48 -3.11 3.07 11.45
CA ASN A 48 -2.71 4.48 11.57
C ASN A 48 -2.53 5.14 10.20
N PHE A 49 -1.85 4.47 9.27
CA PHE A 49 -1.67 4.96 7.91
C PHE A 49 -3.00 5.16 7.16
N ILE A 50 -3.96 4.26 7.34
CA ILE A 50 -5.29 4.37 6.72
C ILE A 50 -6.06 5.58 7.28
N LEU A 51 -5.98 5.82 8.59
CA LEU A 51 -6.58 7.01 9.20
C LEU A 51 -5.97 8.30 8.67
N GLU A 52 -4.64 8.35 8.57
CA GLU A 52 -3.92 9.49 7.99
C GLU A 52 -4.24 9.70 6.50
N CYS A 53 -4.59 8.65 5.76
CA CYS A 53 -4.98 8.74 4.34
C CYS A 53 -6.36 9.36 4.14
N LYS A 54 -7.27 9.21 5.11
CA LYS A 54 -8.69 9.65 5.02
C LYS A 54 -8.89 11.08 4.50
N PRO A 55 -8.17 12.13 4.97
CA PRO A 55 -8.34 13.51 4.47
C PRO A 55 -7.95 13.72 3.01
N TYR A 56 -7.16 12.81 2.42
CA TYR A 56 -6.73 12.91 1.02
C TYR A 56 -7.72 12.29 0.04
N TYR A 57 -8.58 11.38 0.49
CA TYR A 57 -9.60 10.75 -0.35
C TYR A 57 -10.83 11.64 -0.51
N TYR A 58 -11.49 11.57 -1.67
CA TYR A 58 -12.86 12.07 -1.79
C TYR A 58 -13.79 11.26 -0.89
N SER A 59 -14.81 11.89 -0.29
CA SER A 59 -15.75 11.21 0.62
C SER A 59 -16.41 9.98 -0.02
N SER A 60 -16.80 10.06 -1.30
CA SER A 60 -17.37 8.94 -2.06
C SER A 60 -16.41 7.76 -2.30
N LYS A 61 -15.12 7.96 -2.03
CA LYS A 61 -14.04 6.98 -2.21
C LYS A 61 -13.45 6.50 -0.88
N GLN A 62 -13.82 7.09 0.26
CA GLN A 62 -13.39 6.64 1.60
C GLN A 62 -13.82 5.21 1.93
N LYS A 63 -14.80 4.65 1.19
CA LYS A 63 -15.16 3.22 1.25
C LYS A 63 -13.98 2.25 1.07
N TYR A 64 -12.89 2.66 0.42
CA TYR A 64 -11.68 1.84 0.32
C TYR A 64 -10.96 1.71 1.67
N LEU A 65 -11.02 2.75 2.50
CA LEU A 65 -10.38 2.86 3.81
C LEU A 65 -11.27 2.30 4.94
N GLU A 66 -12.59 2.41 4.80
CA GLU A 66 -13.55 2.05 5.87
C GLU A 66 -13.96 0.57 5.87
N ARG A 67 -13.77 -0.13 4.75
CA ARG A 67 -14.04 -1.57 4.66
C ARG A 67 -13.01 -2.36 5.46
N LYS A 68 -13.41 -3.54 5.96
CA LYS A 68 -12.51 -4.49 6.61
C LYS A 68 -11.25 -4.69 5.76
N LEU A 69 -10.10 -4.36 6.33
CA LEU A 69 -8.81 -4.50 5.66
C LEU A 69 -8.47 -5.97 5.48
N THR A 70 -8.22 -6.32 4.24
CA THR A 70 -7.63 -7.59 3.81
C THR A 70 -6.37 -7.26 3.04
N TYR A 71 -5.48 -8.23 2.84
CA TYR A 71 -4.28 -8.01 2.03
C TYR A 71 -4.61 -7.41 0.65
N ASN A 72 -5.67 -7.90 -0.01
CA ASN A 72 -6.07 -7.42 -1.33
C ASN A 72 -6.60 -5.98 -1.31
N SER A 73 -7.37 -5.59 -0.28
CA SER A 73 -7.84 -4.21 -0.17
C SER A 73 -6.70 -3.25 0.21
N PHE A 74 -5.79 -3.67 1.09
CA PHE A 74 -4.58 -2.93 1.41
C PHE A 74 -3.70 -2.69 0.17
N ILE A 75 -3.40 -3.74 -0.60
CA ILE A 75 -2.63 -3.60 -1.84
C ILE A 75 -3.34 -2.68 -2.84
N THR A 76 -4.68 -2.72 -2.90
CA THR A 76 -5.44 -1.81 -3.75
C THR A 76 -5.22 -0.35 -3.37
N ILE A 77 -5.23 -0.04 -2.07
CA ILE A 77 -4.94 1.31 -1.56
C ILE A 77 -3.52 1.73 -1.94
N ILE A 78 -2.53 0.86 -1.71
CA ILE A 78 -1.13 1.11 -2.08
C ILE A 78 -0.99 1.41 -3.58
N ARG A 79 -1.59 0.60 -4.46
CA ARG A 79 -1.56 0.83 -5.92
C ARG A 79 -2.23 2.14 -6.32
N GLN A 80 -3.34 2.50 -5.69
CA GLN A 80 -4.00 3.79 -5.94
C GLN A 80 -3.07 4.95 -5.62
N ILE A 81 -2.38 4.91 -4.47
CA ILE A 81 -1.42 5.93 -4.06
C ILE A 81 -0.24 5.98 -5.03
N CYS A 82 0.34 4.83 -5.37
CA CYS A 82 1.44 4.75 -6.33
C CYS A 82 1.05 5.36 -7.69
N ASN A 83 -0.12 5.01 -8.22
CA ASN A 83 -0.62 5.57 -9.48
C ASN A 83 -0.80 7.09 -9.40
N ASN A 84 -1.35 7.60 -8.30
CA ASN A 84 -1.54 9.04 -8.10
C ASN A 84 -0.20 9.80 -8.01
N ASN A 85 0.80 9.18 -7.39
CA ASN A 85 2.10 9.78 -7.17
C ASN A 85 3.12 9.44 -8.27
N LYS A 86 2.69 8.74 -9.33
CA LYS A 86 3.55 8.26 -10.43
C LYS A 86 4.73 7.42 -9.96
N ILE A 87 4.51 6.62 -8.91
CA ILE A 87 5.47 5.64 -8.38
C ILE A 87 5.28 4.34 -9.14
N ASN A 88 6.37 3.82 -9.71
CA ASN A 88 6.33 2.56 -10.43
C ASN A 88 6.27 1.37 -9.46
N TYR A 89 5.50 0.35 -9.80
CA TYR A 89 5.49 -0.91 -9.08
C TYR A 89 5.31 -2.09 -10.03
N LYS A 90 5.75 -3.28 -9.59
CA LYS A 90 5.59 -4.55 -10.30
C LYS A 90 5.09 -5.61 -9.34
N SER A 91 4.27 -6.53 -9.82
CA SER A 91 3.86 -7.71 -9.06
C SER A 91 4.53 -8.98 -9.60
N GLN A 92 4.90 -9.89 -8.72
CA GLN A 92 5.43 -11.20 -9.08
C GLN A 92 4.76 -12.27 -8.21
N ILE A 93 4.38 -13.39 -8.82
CA ILE A 93 3.94 -14.58 -8.09
C ILE A 93 5.20 -15.37 -7.74
N LYS A 94 5.41 -15.64 -6.45
CA LYS A 94 6.47 -16.51 -5.96
C LYS A 94 5.84 -17.80 -5.46
N TYR A 95 6.29 -18.92 -6.01
CA TYR A 95 5.86 -20.24 -5.59
C TYR A 95 6.80 -20.80 -4.53
N ASP A 96 6.24 -21.41 -3.51
CA ASP A 96 6.99 -22.09 -2.46
C ASP A 96 6.18 -23.29 -1.95
N HIS A 97 6.72 -24.51 -2.06
CA HIS A 97 6.09 -25.76 -1.64
C HIS A 97 4.57 -25.87 -1.93
N SER A 98 4.17 -25.71 -3.20
CA SER A 98 2.77 -25.75 -3.68
C SER A 98 1.86 -24.61 -3.17
N ASN A 99 2.37 -23.70 -2.37
CA ASN A 99 1.74 -22.42 -2.05
C ASN A 99 2.30 -21.32 -2.96
N TYR A 100 1.57 -20.20 -3.04
CA TYR A 100 2.03 -19.01 -3.75
C TYR A 100 1.81 -17.75 -2.92
N ASP A 101 2.76 -16.84 -3.02
CA ASP A 101 2.65 -15.49 -2.50
C ASP A 101 2.78 -14.48 -3.64
N ILE A 102 1.95 -13.44 -3.61
CA ILE A 102 2.06 -12.33 -4.55
C ILE A 102 2.92 -11.24 -3.91
N LEU A 103 4.11 -11.03 -4.46
CA LEU A 103 5.04 -9.99 -4.08
C LEU A 103 4.76 -8.72 -4.90
N TYR A 104 4.79 -7.57 -4.25
CA TYR A 104 4.71 -6.25 -4.88
C TYR A 104 6.01 -5.49 -4.65
N TYR A 105 6.73 -5.19 -5.73
CA TYR A 105 7.93 -4.37 -5.74
C TYR A 105 7.56 -2.94 -6.04
N ILE A 106 7.86 -2.02 -5.12
CA ILE A 106 7.56 -0.58 -5.24
C ILE A 106 8.89 0.17 -5.41
N PHE A 107 9.04 0.87 -6.53
CA PHE A 107 10.27 1.57 -6.92
C PHE A 107 10.14 3.06 -6.61
N ILE A 108 10.84 3.52 -5.57
CA ILE A 108 10.87 4.91 -5.09
C ILE A 108 12.31 5.39 -5.03
#